data_AF-A0A7K2WAW8-F1
#
_entry.id   AF-A0A7K2WAW8-F1
#
_cell.length_a   1.000
_cell.length_b   1.000
_cell.length_c   1.000
_cell.angle_alpha   90.00
_cell.angle_beta   90.00
_cell.angle_gamma   90.00
#
_symmetry.space_group_name_H-M   'P 1'
#
loop_
_entity.id
_entity.type
_entity.pdbx_description
1 polymer ?
#
loop_
_entity_poly.entity_id
_entity_poly.type
_entity_poly.pdbx_seq_one_letter_code
_entity_poly.pdbx_strand_id
1 'polypeptide(L)'
;MEYEFHFVVDGIDVGDDEAVGIVHDTFDGVLTRHRGRHFLDVSEGGANAIDAAHRIVVRLRKSLPGLRLLRTDPDLVGVSDIAERAERTRQNVQQWANGERRQDKLPFPDPEGIAGRSPVWRWGDVNVWLAQFGEGDGVHTPTRDEALTIDFMLPKWQRTLDDGLPLVHFTTAESGDDRDQERETVQRLLEGTLAFPGVLERIAAIPRTEQQRLTVVCAVLPDRLSSVVSRIGHDEVWAVLAFRGVDGELRLQPVGTAKAPGAVLVSSLGLGRDATVGDLLLVQTNGPDDTPVTPITPVGLD
;
A
#
# COMPACT_ATOMS: atom_id res chain seq x y z
N MET A 1 -5.02 2.00 8.74
CA MET A 1 -5.78 3.27 8.60
C MET A 1 -6.67 3.11 7.39
N GLU A 2 -7.88 3.65 7.41
CA GLU A 2 -8.81 3.58 6.28
C GLU A 2 -8.66 4.85 5.43
N TYR A 3 -8.60 4.67 4.12
CA TYR A 3 -8.44 5.74 3.14
C TYR A 3 -9.60 5.75 2.16
N GLU A 4 -10.11 6.93 1.84
CA GLU A 4 -11.16 7.12 0.84
C GLU A 4 -10.57 7.61 -0.47
N PHE A 5 -10.98 6.99 -1.57
CA PHE A 5 -10.55 7.32 -2.91
C PHE A 5 -11.73 7.69 -3.78
N HIS A 6 -11.62 8.85 -4.44
CA HIS A 6 -12.45 9.20 -5.58
C HIS A 6 -11.62 8.97 -6.84
N PHE A 7 -11.99 7.99 -7.67
CA PHE A 7 -11.30 7.70 -8.93
C PHE A 7 -12.14 8.12 -10.12
N VAL A 8 -11.49 8.65 -11.17
CA VAL A 8 -12.08 8.67 -12.50
C VAL A 8 -11.83 7.32 -13.16
N VAL A 9 -12.88 6.71 -13.67
CA VAL A 9 -12.85 5.34 -14.15
C VAL A 9 -13.41 5.19 -15.57
N ASP A 10 -13.06 4.08 -16.21
CA ASP A 10 -13.56 3.66 -17.52
C ASP A 10 -13.78 2.13 -17.55
N GLY A 11 -14.44 1.63 -18.60
CA GLY A 11 -14.68 0.20 -18.81
C GLY A 11 -15.82 -0.40 -17.98
N ILE A 12 -16.52 0.42 -17.19
CA ILE A 12 -17.77 0.11 -16.49
C ILE A 12 -18.77 1.26 -16.69
N ASP A 13 -20.07 0.97 -16.61
CA ASP A 13 -21.15 1.97 -16.78
C ASP A 13 -22.15 1.88 -15.62
N VAL A 14 -22.72 3.01 -15.23
CA VAL A 14 -23.77 3.09 -14.18
C VAL A 14 -25.07 2.35 -14.56
N GLY A 15 -25.27 2.04 -15.83
CA GLY A 15 -26.38 1.21 -16.31
C GLY A 15 -26.10 -0.30 -16.31
N ASP A 16 -24.90 -0.73 -15.90
CA ASP A 16 -24.57 -2.12 -15.69
C ASP A 16 -24.91 -2.52 -14.24
N ASP A 17 -26.11 -3.07 -14.05
CA ASP A 17 -26.63 -3.47 -12.72
C ASP A 17 -25.70 -4.45 -11.99
N GLU A 18 -24.98 -5.31 -12.73
CA GLU A 18 -24.02 -6.27 -12.13
C GLU A 18 -22.79 -5.52 -11.59
N ALA A 19 -22.23 -4.62 -12.40
CA ALA A 19 -21.08 -3.81 -11.96
C ALA A 19 -21.45 -2.91 -10.77
N VAL A 20 -22.63 -2.26 -10.81
CA VAL A 20 -23.13 -1.42 -9.71
C VAL A 20 -23.35 -2.26 -8.44
N GLY A 21 -23.94 -3.45 -8.57
CA GLY A 21 -24.13 -4.37 -7.45
C GLY A 21 -22.81 -4.79 -6.80
N ILE A 22 -21.79 -5.13 -7.61
CA ILE A 22 -20.45 -5.47 -7.10
C ILE A 22 -19.82 -4.28 -6.36
N VAL A 23 -19.88 -3.08 -6.93
CA VAL A 23 -19.33 -1.85 -6.31
C VAL A 23 -19.96 -1.61 -4.95
N HIS A 24 -21.29 -1.65 -4.86
CA HIS A 24 -22.01 -1.43 -3.62
C HIS A 24 -21.77 -2.57 -2.61
N ASP A 25 -22.03 -3.82 -2.99
CA ASP A 25 -22.07 -4.94 -2.04
C ASP A 25 -20.69 -5.41 -1.58
N THR A 26 -19.65 -5.26 -2.42
CA THR A 26 -18.29 -5.77 -2.14
C THR A 26 -17.34 -4.69 -1.63
N PHE A 27 -17.55 -3.44 -2.04
CA PHE A 27 -16.62 -2.34 -1.77
C PHE A 27 -17.23 -1.22 -0.93
N ASP A 28 -18.52 -1.32 -0.56
CA ASP A 28 -19.28 -0.21 0.04
C ASP A 28 -19.11 1.09 -0.75
N GLY A 29 -18.99 0.93 -2.08
CA GLY A 29 -18.60 1.99 -2.99
C GLY A 29 -19.80 2.56 -3.73
N VAL A 30 -19.57 3.69 -4.40
CA VAL A 30 -20.57 4.35 -5.24
C VAL A 30 -20.00 4.61 -6.63
N LEU A 31 -20.69 4.12 -7.66
CA LEU A 31 -20.40 4.44 -9.05
C LEU A 31 -21.33 5.55 -9.51
N THR A 32 -20.77 6.67 -9.96
CA THR A 32 -21.54 7.81 -10.47
C THR A 32 -21.12 8.19 -11.89
N ARG A 33 -22.00 8.89 -12.60
CA ARG A 33 -21.72 9.41 -13.94
C ARG A 33 -21.98 10.91 -14.00
N HIS A 34 -20.97 11.68 -14.39
CA HIS A 34 -21.10 13.12 -14.56
C HIS A 34 -20.45 13.57 -15.88
N ARG A 35 -21.23 14.26 -16.72
CA ARG A 35 -20.81 14.77 -18.05
C ARG A 35 -20.09 13.73 -18.92
N GLY A 36 -20.56 12.49 -18.88
CA GLY A 36 -20.02 11.39 -19.67
C GLY A 36 -18.77 10.72 -19.12
N ARG A 37 -18.32 11.08 -17.91
CA ARG A 37 -17.26 10.37 -17.17
C ARG A 37 -17.85 9.61 -16.00
N HIS A 38 -17.27 8.45 -15.71
CA HIS A 38 -17.60 7.67 -14.53
C HIS A 38 -16.63 7.98 -13.40
N PHE A 39 -17.18 8.02 -12.18
CA PHE A 39 -16.43 8.23 -10.97
C PHE A 39 -16.76 7.11 -9.99
N LEU A 40 -15.75 6.62 -9.27
CA LEU A 40 -15.86 5.55 -8.32
C LEU A 40 -15.37 6.03 -6.96
N ASP A 41 -16.28 6.09 -6.00
CA ASP A 41 -16.00 6.30 -4.58
C ASP A 41 -15.81 4.94 -3.91
N VAL A 42 -14.67 4.72 -3.28
CA VAL A 42 -14.34 3.49 -2.56
C VAL A 42 -13.42 3.77 -1.38
N SER A 43 -13.51 2.93 -0.35
CA SER A 43 -12.65 2.98 0.82
C SER A 43 -11.78 1.72 0.90
N GLU A 44 -10.55 1.88 1.38
CA GLU A 44 -9.66 0.73 1.59
C GLU A 44 -8.68 0.95 2.73
N GLY A 45 -8.40 -0.13 3.45
CA GLY A 45 -7.44 -0.13 4.54
C GLY A 45 -6.00 -0.26 4.04
N GLY A 46 -5.09 0.52 4.62
CA GLY A 46 -3.66 0.40 4.33
C GLY A 46 -2.76 0.93 5.44
N ALA A 47 -1.47 0.64 5.29
CA ALA A 47 -0.41 1.25 6.11
C ALA A 47 -0.20 2.73 5.75
N ASN A 48 -0.42 3.09 4.48
CA ASN A 48 -0.43 4.44 3.94
C ASN A 48 -1.37 4.50 2.73
N ALA A 49 -1.60 5.69 2.15
CA ALA A 49 -2.51 5.87 1.03
C ALA A 49 -2.08 5.08 -0.22
N ILE A 50 -0.77 4.95 -0.48
CA ILE A 50 -0.26 4.19 -1.64
C ILE A 50 -0.51 2.69 -1.44
N ASP A 51 -0.30 2.16 -0.24
CA ASP A 51 -0.61 0.76 0.10
C ASP A 51 -2.12 0.50 -0.05
N ALA A 52 -2.97 1.35 0.50
CA ALA A 52 -4.43 1.26 0.36
C ALA A 52 -4.85 1.28 -1.12
N ALA A 53 -4.31 2.21 -1.91
CA ALA A 53 -4.55 2.28 -3.36
C ALA A 53 -4.11 0.99 -4.08
N HIS A 54 -2.95 0.44 -3.70
CA HIS A 54 -2.46 -0.82 -4.26
C HIS A 54 -3.39 -2.00 -3.96
N ARG A 55 -3.97 -2.07 -2.75
CA ARG A 55 -4.95 -3.12 -2.39
C ARG A 55 -6.23 -2.99 -3.19
N ILE A 56 -6.81 -1.78 -3.24
CA ILE A 56 -8.10 -1.57 -3.87
C ILE A 56 -8.02 -1.81 -5.39
N VAL A 57 -6.90 -1.43 -6.04
CA VAL A 57 -6.66 -1.72 -7.46
C VAL A 57 -6.71 -3.23 -7.74
N VAL A 58 -6.07 -4.04 -6.90
CA VAL A 58 -6.07 -5.50 -7.03
C VAL A 58 -7.47 -6.07 -6.84
N ARG A 59 -8.15 -5.71 -5.75
CA ARG A 59 -9.50 -6.23 -5.45
C ARG A 59 -10.52 -5.82 -6.51
N LEU A 60 -10.46 -4.57 -6.98
CA LEU A 60 -11.30 -4.06 -8.07
C LEU A 60 -11.02 -4.81 -9.38
N ARG A 61 -9.76 -5.03 -9.77
CA ARG A 61 -9.43 -5.78 -10.99
C ARG A 61 -9.98 -7.20 -10.97
N LYS A 62 -9.95 -7.86 -9.81
CA LYS A 62 -10.48 -9.22 -9.61
C LYS A 62 -12.00 -9.27 -9.77
N SER A 63 -12.70 -8.31 -9.20
CA SER A 63 -14.18 -8.31 -9.15
C SER A 63 -14.80 -7.69 -10.39
N LEU A 64 -14.11 -6.73 -11.02
CA LEU A 64 -14.54 -5.99 -12.20
C LEU A 64 -13.43 -6.01 -13.26
N PRO A 65 -13.29 -7.09 -14.05
CA PRO A 65 -12.18 -7.21 -15.00
C PRO A 65 -12.17 -6.18 -16.14
N GLY A 66 -13.31 -5.51 -16.40
CA GLY A 66 -13.39 -4.42 -17.37
C GLY A 66 -12.94 -3.07 -16.83
N LEU A 67 -12.92 -2.89 -15.51
CA LEU A 67 -12.66 -1.61 -14.85
C LEU A 67 -11.23 -1.11 -15.09
N ARG A 68 -11.13 0.14 -15.51
CA ARG A 68 -9.88 0.91 -15.63
C ARG A 68 -9.91 2.11 -14.72
N LEU A 69 -8.93 2.19 -13.82
CA LEU A 69 -8.72 3.36 -12.96
C LEU A 69 -7.81 4.35 -13.70
N LEU A 70 -8.33 5.52 -14.07
CA LEU A 70 -7.59 6.47 -14.90
C LEU A 70 -6.69 7.39 -14.07
N ARG A 71 -7.25 7.92 -12.98
CA ARG A 71 -6.58 8.81 -12.01
C ARG A 71 -7.48 8.99 -10.80
N THR A 72 -6.91 9.46 -9.71
CA THR A 72 -7.63 10.09 -8.61
C THR A 72 -8.28 11.40 -9.08
N ASP A 73 -9.44 11.71 -8.51
CA ASP A 73 -10.12 12.99 -8.70
C ASP A 73 -10.06 13.75 -7.37
N PRO A 74 -9.42 14.93 -7.33
CA PRO A 74 -9.23 15.64 -6.08
C PRO A 74 -10.53 16.26 -5.56
N ASP A 75 -10.79 16.09 -4.28
CA ASP A 75 -11.79 16.86 -3.55
C ASP A 75 -11.29 18.30 -3.35
N LEU A 76 -11.66 19.18 -4.29
CA LEU A 76 -11.27 20.59 -4.30
C LEU A 76 -12.28 21.42 -3.51
N VAL A 77 -11.76 22.11 -2.50
CA VAL A 77 -12.54 22.92 -1.56
C VAL A 77 -12.11 24.38 -1.58
N GLY A 78 -13.08 25.29 -1.47
CA GLY A 78 -12.84 26.71 -1.23
C GLY A 78 -12.93 27.06 0.26
N VAL A 79 -12.73 28.35 0.57
CA VAL A 79 -12.84 28.89 1.94
C VAL A 79 -14.19 28.55 2.60
N SER A 80 -15.28 28.59 1.83
CA SER A 80 -16.62 28.32 2.36
C SER A 80 -16.78 26.86 2.75
N ASP A 81 -16.33 25.95 1.89
CA ASP A 81 -16.44 24.50 2.11
C ASP A 81 -15.55 24.07 3.29
N ILE A 82 -14.33 24.61 3.38
CA ILE A 82 -13.43 24.36 4.52
C ILE A 82 -14.05 24.87 5.83
N ALA A 83 -14.66 26.06 5.81
CA ALA A 83 -15.27 26.64 7.00
C ALA A 83 -16.46 25.80 7.48
N GLU A 84 -17.27 25.29 6.55
CA GLU A 84 -18.39 24.40 6.86
C GLU A 84 -17.91 23.07 7.43
N ARG A 85 -17.01 22.36 6.72
CA ARG A 85 -16.51 21.04 7.15
C ARG A 85 -15.70 21.08 8.45
N ALA A 86 -14.95 22.14 8.70
CA ALA A 86 -14.19 22.31 9.94
C ALA A 86 -15.00 22.94 11.08
N GLU A 87 -16.29 23.25 10.87
CA GLU A 87 -17.15 23.96 11.83
C GLU A 87 -16.50 25.28 12.33
N ARG A 88 -16.03 26.09 11.39
CA ARG A 88 -15.40 27.39 11.62
C ARG A 88 -16.03 28.49 10.78
N THR A 89 -15.64 29.73 11.06
CA THR A 89 -16.05 30.87 10.24
C THR A 89 -15.13 30.99 9.03
N ARG A 90 -15.65 31.54 7.93
CA ARG A 90 -14.85 31.88 6.73
C ARG A 90 -13.67 32.79 7.07
N GLN A 91 -13.85 33.70 8.02
CA GLN A 91 -12.79 34.59 8.50
C GLN A 91 -11.65 33.81 9.17
N ASN A 92 -11.96 32.77 9.96
CA ASN A 92 -10.91 31.93 10.55
C ASN A 92 -10.09 31.24 9.47
N VAL A 93 -10.75 30.66 8.44
CA VAL A 93 -10.07 29.99 7.33
C VAL A 93 -9.19 30.96 6.54
N GLN A 94 -9.66 32.18 6.28
CA GLN A 94 -8.85 33.22 5.63
C GLN A 94 -7.61 33.58 6.46
N GLN A 95 -7.75 33.69 7.78
CA GLN A 95 -6.62 33.95 8.67
C GLN A 95 -5.62 32.80 8.67
N TRP A 96 -6.06 31.55 8.54
CA TRP A 96 -5.15 30.41 8.39
C TRP A 96 -4.41 30.48 7.06
N ALA A 97 -5.12 30.68 5.96
CA ALA A 97 -4.55 30.78 4.61
C ALA A 97 -3.56 31.95 4.46
N ASN A 98 -3.79 33.06 5.16
CA ASN A 98 -2.88 34.21 5.20
C ASN A 98 -1.71 34.03 6.19
N GLY A 99 -1.67 32.92 6.93
CA GLY A 99 -0.68 32.69 7.97
C GLY A 99 -0.81 33.60 9.18
N GLU A 100 -1.97 34.21 9.43
CA GLU A 100 -2.21 35.12 10.57
C GLU A 100 -2.50 34.38 11.89
N ARG A 101 -2.77 33.06 11.83
CA ARG A 101 -3.06 32.19 12.98
C ARG A 101 -2.40 30.81 12.82
N ARG A 102 -2.19 30.11 13.94
CA ARG A 102 -1.66 28.73 14.03
C ARG A 102 -0.28 28.57 13.37
N GLN A 103 0.60 29.51 13.69
CA GLN A 103 1.99 29.53 13.21
C GLN A 103 2.94 28.64 14.06
N ASP A 104 2.44 28.02 15.12
CA ASP A 104 3.20 27.18 16.04
C ASP A 104 3.50 25.77 15.50
N LYS A 105 2.87 25.39 14.38
CA LYS A 105 3.06 24.10 13.68
C LYS A 105 3.34 24.33 12.19
N LEU A 106 3.13 23.30 11.38
CA LEU A 106 3.22 23.43 9.92
C LEU A 106 2.22 24.47 9.42
N PRO A 107 2.61 25.28 8.42
CA PRO A 107 1.72 26.30 7.85
C PRO A 107 0.49 25.64 7.21
N PHE A 108 -0.58 26.44 7.07
CA PHE A 108 -1.74 26.05 6.28
C PHE A 108 -1.27 25.72 4.84
N PRO A 109 -1.81 24.66 4.19
CA PRO A 109 -1.34 24.23 2.88
C PRO A 109 -1.50 25.34 1.81
N ASP A 110 -0.57 25.34 0.86
CA ASP A 110 -0.68 26.18 -0.33
C ASP A 110 -1.90 25.77 -1.17
N PRO A 111 -2.56 26.71 -1.86
CA PRO A 111 -3.68 26.39 -2.72
C PRO A 111 -3.23 25.54 -3.92
N GLU A 112 -4.04 24.54 -4.28
CA GLU A 112 -3.86 23.72 -5.49
C GLU A 112 -3.94 24.58 -6.76
N GLY A 113 -4.76 25.64 -6.73
CA GLY A 113 -4.91 26.57 -7.83
C GLY A 113 -5.97 27.63 -7.59
N ILE A 114 -6.34 28.34 -8.66
CA ILE A 114 -7.37 29.37 -8.64
C ILE A 114 -8.57 28.91 -9.49
N ALA A 115 -9.72 28.74 -8.85
CA ALA A 115 -11.00 28.51 -9.53
C ALA A 115 -11.71 29.85 -9.74
N GLY A 116 -11.69 30.36 -10.97
CA GLY A 116 -12.22 31.68 -11.31
C GLY A 116 -11.39 32.81 -10.68
N ARG A 117 -11.77 33.27 -9.47
CA ARG A 117 -11.05 34.31 -8.71
C ARG A 117 -10.71 33.88 -7.28
N SER A 118 -11.04 32.66 -6.90
CA SER A 118 -10.88 32.17 -5.54
C SER A 118 -9.86 31.03 -5.52
N PRO A 119 -8.92 31.05 -4.56
CA PRO A 119 -8.06 29.90 -4.33
C PRO A 119 -8.89 28.69 -3.91
N VAL A 120 -8.42 27.51 -4.33
CA VAL A 120 -8.96 26.21 -3.94
C VAL A 120 -7.83 25.34 -3.41
N TRP A 121 -8.17 24.49 -2.46
CA TRP A 121 -7.26 23.53 -1.82
C TRP A 121 -7.76 22.13 -2.04
N ARG A 122 -6.90 21.14 -1.87
CA ARG A 122 -7.32 19.75 -1.73
C ARG A 122 -7.75 19.50 -0.29
N TRP A 123 -8.90 18.88 -0.09
CA TRP A 123 -9.39 18.56 1.25
C TRP A 123 -8.39 17.69 2.03
N GLY A 124 -7.75 16.70 1.39
CA GLY A 124 -6.74 15.85 2.03
C GLY A 124 -5.62 16.63 2.72
N ASP A 125 -5.06 17.63 2.05
CA ASP A 125 -3.99 18.47 2.62
C ASP A 125 -4.50 19.34 3.78
N VAL A 126 -5.71 19.90 3.63
CA VAL A 126 -6.36 20.71 4.68
C VAL A 126 -6.68 19.84 5.90
N ASN A 127 -7.17 18.62 5.69
CA ASN A 127 -7.57 17.71 6.75
C ASN A 127 -6.35 17.20 7.54
N VAL A 128 -5.25 16.87 6.84
CA VAL A 128 -3.96 16.56 7.48
C VAL A 128 -3.45 17.72 8.32
N TRP A 129 -3.61 18.97 7.83
CA TRP A 129 -3.27 20.15 8.61
C TRP A 129 -4.17 20.32 9.86
N LEU A 130 -5.48 20.16 9.71
CA LEU A 130 -6.46 20.24 10.82
C LEU A 130 -6.23 19.14 11.87
N ALA A 131 -5.86 17.93 11.45
CA ALA A 131 -5.56 16.80 12.33
C ALA A 131 -4.42 17.11 13.32
N GLN A 132 -3.47 17.98 12.95
CA GLN A 132 -2.42 18.44 13.87
C GLN A 132 -2.99 19.17 15.09
N PHE A 133 -4.19 19.73 15.00
CA PHE A 133 -4.88 20.41 16.08
C PHE A 133 -6.01 19.57 16.71
N GLY A 134 -6.14 18.30 16.31
CA GLY A 134 -7.24 17.43 16.73
C GLY A 134 -8.59 17.82 16.10
N GLU A 135 -8.57 18.51 14.96
CA GLU A 135 -9.76 19.04 14.27
C GLU A 135 -9.98 18.40 12.89
N GLY A 136 -9.24 17.33 12.57
CA GLY A 136 -9.50 16.56 11.34
C GLY A 136 -10.81 15.77 11.44
N ASP A 137 -11.43 15.48 10.31
CA ASP A 137 -12.70 14.74 10.24
C ASP A 137 -12.54 13.21 10.41
N GLY A 138 -11.30 12.71 10.48
CA GLY A 138 -10.97 11.29 10.60
C GLY A 138 -11.02 10.51 9.28
N VAL A 139 -11.43 11.15 8.19
CA VAL A 139 -11.48 10.59 6.84
C VAL A 139 -10.16 10.89 6.12
N HIS A 140 -9.43 9.84 5.72
CA HIS A 140 -8.12 10.00 5.10
C HIS A 140 -8.25 9.97 3.58
N THR A 141 -8.46 11.15 3.00
CA THR A 141 -8.30 11.33 1.55
C THR A 141 -6.82 11.57 1.21
N PRO A 142 -6.31 11.04 0.08
CA PRO A 142 -4.92 11.23 -0.30
C PRO A 142 -4.52 12.71 -0.38
N THR A 143 -3.38 13.03 0.22
CA THR A 143 -2.71 14.33 0.01
C THR A 143 -2.32 14.50 -1.45
N ARG A 144 -1.93 15.73 -1.84
CA ARG A 144 -1.49 16.01 -3.21
C ARG A 144 -0.38 15.07 -3.70
N ASP A 145 0.63 14.85 -2.86
CA ASP A 145 1.81 14.06 -3.23
C ASP A 145 1.48 12.56 -3.29
N GLU A 146 0.63 12.08 -2.39
CA GLU A 146 0.11 10.70 -2.43
C GLU A 146 -0.74 10.47 -3.69
N ALA A 147 -1.66 11.39 -4.00
CA ALA A 147 -2.49 11.31 -5.20
C ALA A 147 -1.66 11.31 -6.49
N LEU A 148 -0.66 12.18 -6.59
CA LEU A 148 0.29 12.19 -7.72
C LEU A 148 1.06 10.87 -7.84
N THR A 149 1.50 10.32 -6.71
CA THR A 149 2.21 9.03 -6.68
C THR A 149 1.29 7.90 -7.16
N ILE A 150 0.05 7.86 -6.69
CA ILE A 150 -0.95 6.88 -7.11
C ILE A 150 -1.23 7.01 -8.62
N ASP A 151 -1.52 8.23 -9.10
CA ASP A 151 -1.82 8.50 -10.51
C ASP A 151 -0.67 8.10 -11.43
N PHE A 152 0.57 8.36 -11.02
CA PHE A 152 1.76 7.96 -11.75
C PHE A 152 1.90 6.43 -11.84
N MET A 153 1.55 5.72 -10.77
CA MET A 153 1.70 4.27 -10.68
C MET A 153 0.56 3.48 -11.33
N LEU A 154 -0.67 4.02 -11.35
CA LEU A 154 -1.88 3.36 -11.86
C LEU A 154 -1.71 2.71 -13.25
N PRO A 155 -1.12 3.37 -14.28
CA PRO A 155 -0.93 2.75 -15.59
C PRO A 155 0.07 1.60 -15.59
N LYS A 156 1.06 1.61 -14.69
CA LYS A 156 2.02 0.51 -14.54
C LYS A 156 1.33 -0.67 -13.87
N TRP A 157 0.62 -0.43 -12.77
CA TRP A 157 -0.12 -1.47 -12.05
C TRP A 157 -1.13 -2.18 -12.93
N GLN A 158 -1.94 -1.44 -13.68
CA GLN A 158 -2.95 -2.05 -14.56
C GLN A 158 -2.33 -2.91 -15.66
N ARG A 159 -1.20 -2.49 -16.26
CA ARG A 159 -0.47 -3.31 -17.23
C ARG A 159 0.08 -4.59 -16.62
N THR A 160 0.70 -4.50 -15.44
CA THR A 160 1.20 -5.67 -14.72
C THR A 160 0.08 -6.68 -14.45
N LEU A 161 -1.09 -6.20 -14.02
CA LEU A 161 -2.26 -7.07 -13.82
C LEU A 161 -2.83 -7.65 -15.12
N ASP A 162 -2.81 -6.88 -16.22
CA ASP A 162 -3.22 -7.37 -17.54
C ASP A 162 -2.31 -8.48 -18.05
N ASP A 163 -1.02 -8.42 -17.73
CA ASP A 163 -0.03 -9.46 -18.04
C ASP A 163 -0.16 -10.69 -17.12
N GLY A 164 -1.13 -10.70 -16.18
CA GLY A 164 -1.33 -11.77 -15.21
C GLY A 164 -0.26 -11.83 -14.12
N LEU A 165 0.56 -10.78 -14.01
CA LEU A 165 1.62 -10.66 -13.02
C LEU A 165 1.08 -9.99 -11.75
N PRO A 166 1.61 -10.34 -10.57
CA PRO A 166 1.18 -9.69 -9.35
C PRO A 166 1.77 -8.29 -9.21
N LEU A 167 1.01 -7.40 -8.57
CA LEU A 167 1.59 -6.16 -8.09
C LEU A 167 2.45 -6.41 -6.87
N VAL A 168 3.70 -5.94 -6.94
CA VAL A 168 4.69 -6.12 -5.87
C VAL A 168 4.61 -4.95 -4.91
N HIS A 169 4.30 -5.26 -3.65
CA HIS A 169 4.32 -4.31 -2.54
C HIS A 169 5.57 -4.56 -1.69
N PHE A 170 6.43 -3.56 -1.55
CA PHE A 170 7.60 -3.63 -0.67
C PHE A 170 7.29 -3.03 0.69
N THR A 171 7.74 -3.68 1.74
CA THR A 171 7.64 -3.19 3.13
C THR A 171 8.90 -3.58 3.89
N THR A 172 9.29 -2.80 4.89
CA THR A 172 10.46 -3.13 5.73
C THR A 172 10.02 -3.87 6.98
N ALA A 173 10.82 -4.84 7.44
CA ALA A 173 10.51 -5.61 8.65
C ALA A 173 10.34 -4.70 9.88
N GLU A 174 11.27 -3.76 10.06
CA GLU A 174 11.23 -2.71 11.08
C GLU A 174 11.46 -1.33 10.45
N SER A 175 11.13 -0.27 11.19
CA SER A 175 11.21 1.12 10.74
C SER A 175 11.51 2.03 11.93
N GLY A 176 12.35 3.04 11.75
CA GLY A 176 12.70 4.00 12.79
C GLY A 176 13.82 3.54 13.72
N ASP A 177 14.67 2.63 13.25
CA ASP A 177 15.88 2.16 13.96
C ASP A 177 17.17 2.56 13.21
N ASP A 178 18.32 2.12 13.71
CA ASP A 178 19.65 2.41 13.14
C ASP A 178 19.97 1.66 11.82
N ARG A 179 19.07 0.79 11.35
CA ARG A 179 19.24 -0.11 10.20
C ARG A 179 18.30 0.18 9.04
N ASP A 180 17.51 1.24 9.10
CA ASP A 180 16.62 1.66 8.01
C ASP A 180 17.37 1.78 6.68
N GLN A 181 18.60 2.33 6.71
CA GLN A 181 19.44 2.48 5.52
C GLN A 181 19.85 1.13 4.89
N GLU A 182 20.04 0.10 5.71
CA GLU A 182 20.38 -1.24 5.25
C GLU A 182 19.18 -1.91 4.59
N ARG A 183 17.99 -1.82 5.19
CA ARG A 183 16.75 -2.36 4.60
C ARG A 183 16.36 -1.65 3.31
N GLU A 184 16.55 -0.34 3.22
CA GLU A 184 16.37 0.41 1.98
C GLU A 184 17.36 -0.06 0.89
N THR A 185 18.59 -0.43 1.27
CA THR A 185 19.56 -1.00 0.33
C THR A 185 19.10 -2.36 -0.20
N VAL A 186 18.51 -3.21 0.65
CA VAL A 186 17.89 -4.47 0.22
C VAL A 186 16.74 -4.21 -0.76
N GLN A 187 15.87 -3.25 -0.45
CA GLN A 187 14.77 -2.86 -1.33
C GLN A 187 15.27 -2.38 -2.70
N ARG A 188 16.25 -1.48 -2.75
CA ARG A 188 16.83 -0.99 -4.01
C ARG A 188 17.45 -2.11 -4.85
N LEU A 189 18.15 -3.05 -4.21
CA LEU A 189 18.71 -4.22 -4.89
C LEU A 189 17.61 -5.12 -5.46
N LEU A 190 16.53 -5.31 -4.71
CA LEU A 190 15.35 -6.08 -5.13
C LEU A 190 14.61 -5.42 -6.30
N GLU A 191 14.36 -4.11 -6.25
CA GLU A 191 13.75 -3.36 -7.34
C GLU A 191 14.57 -3.48 -8.63
N GLY A 192 15.89 -3.34 -8.54
CA GLY A 192 16.80 -3.59 -9.66
C GLY A 192 16.76 -5.04 -10.16
N THR A 193 16.57 -6.00 -9.24
CA THR A 193 16.48 -7.42 -9.59
C THR A 193 15.16 -7.76 -10.29
N LEU A 194 14.04 -7.17 -9.85
CA LEU A 194 12.72 -7.37 -10.46
C LEU A 194 12.59 -6.73 -11.84
N ALA A 195 13.49 -5.81 -12.19
CA ALA A 195 13.58 -5.30 -13.55
C ALA A 195 14.13 -6.34 -14.56
N PHE A 196 14.78 -7.41 -14.10
CA PHE A 196 15.23 -8.49 -14.98
C PHE A 196 14.07 -9.42 -15.36
N PRO A 197 13.91 -9.76 -16.66
CA PRO A 197 12.88 -10.69 -17.11
C PRO A 197 12.93 -12.06 -16.40
N GLY A 198 11.79 -12.67 -16.11
CA GLY A 198 11.70 -14.00 -15.51
C GLY A 198 11.81 -14.04 -13.98
N VAL A 199 12.29 -12.96 -13.33
CA VAL A 199 12.42 -12.92 -11.87
C VAL A 199 11.04 -12.86 -11.22
N LEU A 200 10.18 -11.95 -11.68
CA LEU A 200 8.85 -11.76 -11.12
C LEU A 200 7.99 -13.02 -11.32
N GLU A 201 8.11 -13.69 -12.45
CA GLU A 201 7.41 -14.93 -12.77
C GLU A 201 7.80 -16.07 -11.82
N ARG A 202 9.08 -16.20 -11.48
CA ARG A 202 9.56 -17.19 -10.51
C ARG A 202 9.04 -16.92 -9.11
N ILE A 203 9.05 -15.66 -8.68
CA ILE A 203 8.53 -15.29 -7.36
C ILE A 203 7.00 -15.39 -7.33
N ALA A 204 6.35 -15.13 -8.47
CA ALA A 204 4.91 -15.26 -8.59
C ALA A 204 4.41 -16.71 -8.50
N ALA A 205 5.26 -17.70 -8.71
CA ALA A 205 4.92 -19.12 -8.55
C ALA A 205 4.65 -19.55 -7.09
N ILE A 206 4.94 -18.68 -6.12
CA ILE A 206 4.69 -18.94 -4.70
C ILE A 206 3.16 -19.00 -4.45
N PRO A 207 2.65 -20.03 -3.72
CA PRO A 207 1.24 -20.11 -3.35
C PRO A 207 0.80 -18.85 -2.60
N ARG A 208 -0.32 -18.25 -2.99
CA ARG A 208 -0.83 -17.01 -2.41
C ARG A 208 -2.35 -17.02 -2.33
N THR A 209 -2.91 -16.43 -1.27
CA THR A 209 -4.35 -16.22 -1.13
C THR A 209 -4.86 -15.27 -2.22
N GLU A 210 -4.10 -14.20 -2.47
CA GLU A 210 -4.33 -13.26 -3.56
C GLU A 210 -3.26 -13.41 -4.63
N GLN A 211 -3.61 -13.98 -5.79
CA GLN A 211 -2.66 -14.19 -6.88
C GLN A 211 -2.14 -12.87 -7.50
N GLN A 212 -2.92 -11.79 -7.36
CA GLN A 212 -2.68 -10.50 -7.99
C GLN A 212 -1.84 -9.54 -7.12
N ARG A 213 -1.50 -9.92 -5.88
CA ARG A 213 -0.63 -9.14 -5.00
C ARG A 213 0.52 -9.99 -4.45
N LEU A 214 1.69 -9.38 -4.33
CA LEU A 214 2.87 -9.99 -3.74
C LEU A 214 3.52 -9.03 -2.75
N THR A 215 3.34 -9.26 -1.46
CA THR A 215 4.09 -8.54 -0.43
C THR A 215 5.50 -9.10 -0.32
N VAL A 216 6.49 -8.22 -0.40
CA VAL A 216 7.90 -8.53 -0.17
C VAL A 216 8.40 -7.72 1.02
N VAL A 217 8.80 -8.44 2.06
CA VAL A 217 9.35 -7.86 3.29
C VAL A 217 10.87 -7.78 3.16
N CYS A 218 11.39 -6.56 3.08
CA CYS A 218 12.82 -6.25 3.09
C CYS A 218 13.34 -6.25 4.52
N ALA A 219 14.29 -7.14 4.80
CA ALA A 219 14.84 -7.35 6.13
C ALA A 219 16.37 -7.46 6.11
N VAL A 220 16.97 -7.26 7.27
CA VAL A 220 18.38 -7.56 7.57
C VAL A 220 18.48 -8.74 8.51
N LEU A 221 19.66 -9.38 8.56
CA LEU A 221 19.88 -10.61 9.33
C LEU A 221 19.42 -10.53 10.80
N PRO A 222 19.65 -9.44 11.55
CA PRO A 222 19.24 -9.40 12.95
C PRO A 222 17.79 -8.92 13.16
N ASP A 223 16.99 -8.73 12.10
CA ASP A 223 15.55 -8.49 12.24
C ASP A 223 14.87 -9.75 12.77
N ARG A 224 13.88 -9.56 13.65
CA ARG A 224 13.09 -10.68 14.19
C ARG A 224 12.14 -11.23 13.14
N LEU A 225 11.97 -12.55 13.12
CA LEU A 225 10.98 -13.19 12.25
C LEU A 225 9.56 -12.74 12.61
N SER A 226 9.26 -12.50 13.88
CA SER A 226 7.96 -11.95 14.30
C SER A 226 7.68 -10.57 13.71
N SER A 227 8.70 -9.71 13.59
CA SER A 227 8.59 -8.42 12.91
C SER A 227 8.26 -8.62 11.43
N VAL A 228 8.89 -9.58 10.76
CA VAL A 228 8.57 -9.94 9.36
C VAL A 228 7.11 -10.37 9.19
N VAL A 229 6.59 -11.26 10.05
CA VAL A 229 5.18 -11.71 10.00
C VAL A 229 4.22 -10.56 10.17
N SER A 230 4.51 -9.64 11.08
CA SER A 230 3.64 -8.51 11.36
C SER A 230 3.44 -7.58 10.16
N ARG A 231 4.31 -7.69 9.15
CA ARG A 231 4.22 -6.94 7.88
C ARG A 231 3.42 -7.65 6.80
N ILE A 232 3.13 -8.94 6.96
CA ILE A 232 2.25 -9.66 6.03
C ILE A 232 0.85 -9.05 6.16
N GLY A 233 0.23 -8.65 5.04
CA GLY A 233 -1.07 -8.00 5.06
C GLY A 233 -2.12 -8.87 5.76
N HIS A 234 -3.12 -8.25 6.41
CA HIS A 234 -4.15 -8.96 7.16
C HIS A 234 -4.87 -10.06 6.34
N ASP A 235 -5.06 -9.81 5.04
CA ASP A 235 -5.72 -10.71 4.10
C ASP A 235 -4.74 -11.66 3.37
N GLU A 236 -3.44 -11.53 3.66
CA GLU A 236 -2.37 -12.35 3.09
C GLU A 236 -1.92 -13.40 4.10
N VAL A 237 -1.71 -14.64 3.64
CA VAL A 237 -1.07 -15.68 4.47
C VAL A 237 0.36 -15.98 4.04
N TRP A 238 0.77 -15.46 2.88
CA TRP A 238 2.08 -15.66 2.25
C TRP A 238 2.69 -14.32 1.84
N ALA A 239 4.00 -14.20 2.00
CA ALA A 239 4.84 -13.11 1.55
C ALA A 239 6.22 -13.64 1.10
N VAL A 240 7.05 -12.75 0.59
CA VAL A 240 8.45 -13.04 0.27
C VAL A 240 9.32 -12.27 1.23
N LEU A 241 10.24 -12.95 1.89
CA LEU A 241 11.30 -12.32 2.67
C LEU A 241 12.50 -12.07 1.76
N ALA A 242 12.87 -10.80 1.61
CA ALA A 242 14.06 -10.37 0.88
C ALA A 242 15.12 -9.89 1.87
N PHE A 243 16.34 -10.43 1.79
CA PHE A 243 17.44 -10.08 2.66
C PHE A 243 18.78 -10.33 1.98
N ARG A 244 19.85 -9.72 2.48
CA ARG A 244 21.21 -10.01 2.02
C ARG A 244 21.79 -11.19 2.79
N GLY A 245 22.34 -12.15 2.06
CA GLY A 245 23.13 -13.23 2.63
C GLY A 245 24.50 -12.76 3.14
N VAL A 246 25.26 -13.69 3.68
CA VAL A 246 26.59 -13.42 4.28
C VAL A 246 27.58 -12.90 3.23
N ASP A 247 27.46 -13.34 1.97
CA ASP A 247 28.32 -12.89 0.86
C ASP A 247 27.75 -11.64 0.15
N GLY A 248 26.68 -11.05 0.71
CA GLY A 248 26.05 -9.83 0.23
C GLY A 248 25.07 -10.02 -0.93
N GLU A 249 24.83 -11.24 -1.35
CA GLU A 249 23.86 -11.64 -2.38
C GLU A 249 22.41 -11.45 -1.91
N LEU A 250 21.52 -11.05 -2.83
CA LEU A 250 20.09 -10.96 -2.54
C LEU A 250 19.49 -12.37 -2.47
N ARG A 251 18.89 -12.70 -1.32
CA ARG A 251 18.10 -13.92 -1.14
C ARG A 251 16.61 -13.59 -1.04
N LEU A 252 15.81 -14.43 -1.68
CA LEU A 252 14.35 -14.37 -1.68
C LEU A 252 13.80 -15.68 -1.13
N GLN A 253 13.03 -15.60 -0.05
CA GLN A 253 12.52 -16.75 0.66
C GLN A 253 11.00 -16.62 0.84
N PRO A 254 10.20 -17.60 0.40
CA PRO A 254 8.79 -17.64 0.75
C PRO A 254 8.61 -17.78 2.27
N VAL A 255 7.86 -16.86 2.87
CA VAL A 255 7.50 -16.86 4.29
C VAL A 255 6.00 -16.66 4.44
N GLY A 256 5.40 -17.30 5.43
CA GLY A 256 3.97 -17.26 5.66
C GLY A 256 3.64 -17.17 7.14
N THR A 257 2.41 -16.78 7.42
CA THR A 257 1.85 -16.80 8.78
C THR A 257 1.62 -18.24 9.25
N ALA A 258 1.32 -18.46 10.52
CA ALA A 258 0.92 -19.77 11.05
C ALA A 258 -0.29 -20.39 10.34
N LYS A 259 -1.11 -19.58 9.66
CA LYS A 259 -2.29 -20.02 8.89
C LYS A 259 -1.96 -20.42 7.46
N ALA A 260 -0.70 -20.31 7.04
CA ALA A 260 -0.28 -20.55 5.67
C ALA A 260 -0.32 -22.06 5.33
N PRO A 261 -1.15 -22.49 4.36
CA PRO A 261 -1.35 -23.91 4.08
C PRO A 261 -0.09 -24.51 3.44
N GLY A 262 0.41 -25.61 4.02
CA GLY A 262 1.62 -26.29 3.52
C GLY A 262 2.94 -25.68 4.01
N ALA A 263 2.89 -24.73 4.95
CA ALA A 263 4.07 -24.15 5.57
C ALA A 263 4.71 -25.08 6.61
N VAL A 264 6.04 -25.08 6.70
CA VAL A 264 6.76 -25.70 7.83
C VAL A 264 6.94 -24.65 8.90
N LEU A 265 6.38 -24.89 10.09
CA LEU A 265 6.50 -23.97 11.22
C LEU A 265 7.96 -23.86 11.67
N VAL A 266 8.42 -22.65 11.96
CA VAL A 266 9.79 -22.41 12.46
C VAL A 266 10.10 -23.12 13.77
N SER A 267 9.10 -23.35 14.61
CA SER A 267 9.24 -24.18 15.81
C SER A 267 9.63 -25.62 15.49
N SER A 268 9.17 -26.17 14.35
CA SER A 268 9.59 -27.49 13.86
C SER A 268 11.02 -27.50 13.34
N LEU A 269 11.57 -26.33 13.03
CA LEU A 269 12.97 -26.12 12.64
C LEU A 269 13.88 -25.82 13.86
N GLY A 270 13.36 -25.89 15.08
CA GLY A 270 14.11 -25.62 16.31
C GLY A 270 14.30 -24.13 16.63
N LEU A 271 13.61 -23.24 15.90
CA LEU A 271 13.68 -21.80 16.11
C LEU A 271 12.63 -21.35 17.15
N GLY A 272 13.06 -20.49 18.07
CA GLY A 272 12.21 -19.90 19.10
C GLY A 272 11.51 -18.61 18.66
N ARG A 273 10.73 -18.01 19.58
CA ARG A 273 9.99 -16.76 19.33
C ARG A 273 10.87 -15.53 19.06
N ASP A 274 12.11 -15.55 19.55
CA ASP A 274 13.09 -14.49 19.35
C ASP A 274 14.02 -14.74 18.15
N ALA A 275 13.71 -15.75 17.33
CA ALA A 275 14.52 -16.08 16.15
C ALA A 275 14.55 -14.92 15.15
N THR A 276 15.71 -14.77 14.54
CA THR A 276 16.02 -13.72 13.57
C THR A 276 16.06 -14.27 12.15
N VAL A 277 16.09 -13.37 11.16
CA VAL A 277 16.34 -13.72 9.75
C VAL A 277 17.68 -14.46 9.59
N GLY A 278 18.69 -14.11 10.39
CA GLY A 278 19.98 -14.78 10.43
C GLY A 278 19.89 -16.22 10.96
N ASP A 279 19.10 -16.46 12.01
CA ASP A 279 18.88 -17.81 12.52
C ASP A 279 18.16 -18.69 11.49
N LEU A 280 17.17 -18.13 10.79
CA LEU A 280 16.51 -18.80 9.68
C LEU A 280 17.49 -19.15 8.56
N LEU A 281 18.36 -18.20 8.19
CA LEU A 281 19.39 -18.44 7.19
C LEU A 281 20.33 -19.57 7.62
N LEU A 282 20.79 -19.57 8.88
CA LEU A 282 21.70 -20.58 9.42
C LEU A 282 21.10 -21.99 9.36
N VAL A 283 19.83 -22.13 9.74
CA VAL A 283 19.12 -23.41 9.67
C VAL A 283 18.97 -23.89 8.23
N GLN A 284 18.76 -22.98 7.28
CA GLN A 284 18.62 -23.31 5.86
C GLN A 284 19.96 -23.67 5.20
N THR A 285 21.06 -23.03 5.62
CA THR A 285 22.41 -23.34 5.12
C THR A 285 22.96 -24.63 5.72
N ASN A 286 22.63 -24.94 6.98
CA ASN A 286 23.11 -26.10 7.73
C ASN A 286 22.02 -27.18 7.86
N GLY A 287 21.46 -27.63 6.73
CA GLY A 287 20.47 -28.72 6.73
C GLY A 287 20.95 -29.94 7.54
N PRO A 288 20.05 -30.85 7.96
CA PRO A 288 20.38 -31.94 8.89
C PRO A 288 21.57 -32.84 8.47
N ASP A 289 21.96 -32.82 7.19
CA ASP A 289 23.10 -33.55 6.61
C ASP A 289 24.08 -32.66 5.82
N ASP A 290 24.24 -31.38 6.17
CA ASP A 290 25.23 -30.46 5.54
C ASP A 290 25.08 -30.30 4.01
N THR A 291 23.86 -30.56 3.50
CA THR A 291 23.48 -30.39 2.10
C THR A 291 22.58 -29.15 1.93
N PRO A 292 22.81 -28.30 0.92
CA PRO A 292 22.00 -27.12 0.69
C PRO A 292 20.58 -27.53 0.30
N VAL A 293 19.64 -27.31 1.21
CA VAL A 293 18.21 -27.49 0.96
C VAL A 293 17.78 -26.30 0.10
N THR A 294 17.59 -26.53 -1.22
CA THR A 294 16.76 -25.63 -2.05
C THR A 294 15.47 -25.39 -1.25
N PRO A 295 14.90 -24.19 -1.11
CA PRO A 295 13.80 -23.99 -0.16
C PRO A 295 12.56 -24.80 -0.58
N ILE A 296 12.46 -26.07 -0.15
CA ILE A 296 11.46 -27.02 -0.67
C ILE A 296 10.11 -26.77 -0.01
N THR A 297 10.10 -26.15 1.17
CA THR A 297 8.85 -25.83 1.86
C THR A 297 8.88 -24.39 2.36
N PRO A 298 7.88 -23.58 1.98
CA PRO A 298 7.70 -22.24 2.53
C PRO A 298 7.63 -22.26 4.07
N VAL A 299 8.16 -21.23 4.71
CA VAL A 299 8.33 -21.20 6.17
C VAL A 299 7.10 -20.56 6.81
N GLY A 300 6.47 -21.26 7.74
CA GLY A 300 5.37 -20.75 8.57
C GLY A 300 5.91 -20.19 9.88
N LEU A 301 5.45 -19.01 10.26
CA LEU A 301 5.86 -18.34 11.49
C LEU A 301 4.70 -18.32 12.48
N ASP A 302 4.97 -18.82 13.69
CA ASP A 302 4.00 -18.97 14.80
C ASP A 302 3.43 -17.63 15.29
#